data_AF-D3HAH1-F1
#
_entry.id   AF-D3HAH1-F1
#
_cell.length_a   1.000
_cell.length_b   1.000
_cell.length_c   1.000
_cell.angle_alpha   90.00
_cell.angle_beta   90.00
_cell.angle_gamma   90.00
#
_symmetry.space_group_name_H-M   'P 1'
#
loop_
_entity.id
_entity.type
_entity.pdbx_description
1 polymer ?
#
loop_
_entity_poly.entity_id
_entity_poly.type
_entity_poly.pdbx_seq_one_letter_code
_entity_poly.pdbx_strand_id
1 'polypeptide(L)'
;MKINIIEKGNAGIFGFFEKEAEVEIAPLSPMELKFKKLIPYLTGVAVTFIILLLVLFGGNSDKSTTVSPPSSTETSSVIEKSVEKTSESSSTSSSSTPASSSSTNTTSSSTETSSTSPSQSAVITTENNEEFKALLQTDDSSTITNFIQKYKGQVIEFDGHIADIAHYKNYKTKFDMLIYVGNYLGAEQAPSGPNFKFVNITTVSNAAFNSFNGENISKGQNVHIKAQIGNYNSTQDLVYLSPIEVSPR
;
A
#
# COMPACT_ATOMS: atom_id res chain seq x y z
N MET A 1 7.68 -45.38 -1.86
CA MET A 1 9.03 -45.15 -1.29
C MET A 1 8.82 -44.61 0.11
N LYS A 2 9.28 -45.32 1.15
CA LYS A 2 9.25 -44.80 2.54
C LYS A 2 10.57 -44.09 2.79
N ILE A 3 10.54 -42.96 3.49
CA ILE A 3 11.73 -42.19 3.86
C ILE A 3 11.63 -41.97 5.36
N ASN A 4 12.47 -42.66 6.14
CA ASN A 4 12.60 -42.43 7.58
C ASN A 4 13.71 -41.39 7.76
N ILE A 5 13.40 -40.30 8.46
CA ILE A 5 14.35 -39.25 8.80
C ILE A 5 14.61 -39.36 10.30
N ILE A 6 15.85 -39.68 10.68
CA ILE A 6 16.28 -39.74 12.07
C ILE A 6 16.93 -38.41 12.40
N GLU A 7 16.23 -37.56 13.15
CA GLU A 7 16.77 -36.30 13.65
C GLU A 7 17.40 -36.52 15.02
N LYS A 8 18.74 -36.54 15.05
CA LYS A 8 19.49 -36.75 16.29
C LYS A 8 19.47 -35.47 17.13
N GLY A 9 18.72 -35.49 18.24
CA GLY A 9 18.58 -34.35 19.14
C GLY A 9 19.92 -33.86 19.69
N ASN A 10 20.16 -32.55 19.65
CA ASN A 10 21.35 -31.95 20.26
C ASN A 10 21.21 -31.97 21.80
N ALA A 11 22.13 -32.66 22.47
CA ALA A 11 22.11 -32.78 23.92
C ALA A 11 22.25 -31.42 24.61
N GLY A 12 21.25 -31.02 25.38
CA GLY A 12 21.34 -29.86 26.27
C GLY A 12 22.35 -30.11 27.40
N ILE A 13 22.80 -29.03 28.04
CA ILE A 13 23.81 -29.05 29.13
C ILE A 13 23.41 -29.85 30.39
N PHE A 14 22.18 -30.37 30.45
CA PHE A 14 21.74 -31.38 31.39
C PHE A 14 21.31 -32.60 30.59
N GLY A 15 22.09 -33.68 30.66
CA GLY A 15 21.98 -34.88 29.79
C GLY A 15 20.76 -35.76 30.05
N PHE A 16 19.57 -35.20 29.86
CA PHE A 16 18.29 -35.90 29.87
C PHE A 16 17.50 -35.52 28.61
N PHE A 17 16.72 -36.47 28.09
CA PHE A 17 15.95 -36.39 26.83
C PHE A 17 16.72 -36.62 25.52
N GLU A 18 17.52 -37.70 25.44
CA GLU A 18 17.52 -38.49 24.19
C GLU A 18 16.19 -39.28 24.12
N LYS A 19 15.24 -38.78 23.34
CA LYS A 19 14.12 -39.61 22.85
C LYS A 19 13.76 -39.16 21.44
N GLU A 20 14.21 -39.95 20.47
CA GLU A 20 13.96 -39.66 19.06
C GLU A 20 12.45 -39.77 18.75
N ALA A 21 11.93 -38.77 18.05
CA ALA A 21 10.54 -38.73 17.60
C ALA A 21 10.48 -39.18 16.15
N GLU A 22 10.15 -40.45 15.92
CA GLU A 22 9.94 -40.96 14.56
C GLU A 22 8.63 -40.41 13.99
N VAL A 23 8.73 -39.43 13.09
CA VAL A 23 7.58 -38.81 12.41
C VAL A 23 7.36 -39.48 11.07
N GLU A 24 6.41 -40.43 10.99
CA GLU A 24 6.00 -41.03 9.72
C GLU A 24 5.26 -40.01 8.83
N ILE A 25 5.93 -39.48 7.80
CA ILE A 25 5.30 -38.60 6.80
C ILE A 25 4.74 -39.45 5.66
N ALA A 26 3.44 -39.75 5.70
CA ALA A 26 2.74 -40.38 4.57
C ALA A 26 2.43 -39.32 3.48
N PRO A 27 3.01 -39.41 2.26
CA PRO A 27 2.68 -38.47 1.19
C PRO A 27 1.25 -38.72 0.68
N LEU A 28 0.44 -37.65 0.60
CA LEU A 28 -0.95 -37.75 0.16
C LEU A 28 -1.05 -38.28 -1.29
N SER A 29 -2.05 -39.12 -1.53
CA SER A 29 -2.29 -39.72 -2.85
C SER A 29 -2.72 -38.68 -3.90
N PRO A 30 -2.43 -38.89 -5.19
CA PRO A 30 -2.76 -37.92 -6.24
C PRO A 30 -4.26 -37.70 -6.49
N MET A 31 -5.16 -38.48 -5.87
CA MET A 31 -6.62 -38.22 -5.91
C MET A 31 -7.03 -37.04 -5.01
N GLU A 32 -6.41 -36.88 -3.84
CA GLU A 32 -6.70 -35.78 -2.89
C GLU A 32 -6.35 -34.40 -3.49
N LEU A 33 -5.34 -34.35 -4.36
CA LEU A 33 -4.91 -33.12 -5.01
C LEU A 33 -5.95 -32.54 -5.99
N LYS A 34 -6.81 -33.40 -6.57
CA LYS A 34 -7.80 -32.99 -7.58
C LYS A 34 -9.03 -32.33 -6.96
N PHE A 35 -9.53 -32.83 -5.82
CA PHE A 35 -10.69 -32.25 -5.15
C PHE A 35 -10.45 -30.81 -4.69
N LYS A 36 -9.22 -30.49 -4.23
CA LYS A 36 -8.89 -29.14 -3.75
C LYS A 36 -8.81 -28.07 -4.85
N LYS A 37 -8.68 -28.45 -6.13
CA LYS A 37 -8.61 -27.51 -7.27
C LYS A 37 -9.98 -27.17 -7.88
N LEU A 38 -11.04 -27.92 -7.55
CA LEU A 38 -12.37 -27.76 -8.16
C LEU A 38 -13.30 -26.77 -7.42
N ILE A 39 -13.01 -26.51 -6.13
CA ILE A 39 -13.83 -25.68 -5.23
C ILE A 39 -14.14 -24.25 -5.78
N PRO A 40 -13.23 -23.50 -6.42
CA PRO A 40 -13.56 -22.13 -6.88
C PRO A 40 -14.46 -22.08 -8.13
N TYR A 41 -14.65 -23.19 -8.85
CA TYR A 41 -15.42 -23.19 -10.10
C TYR A 41 -16.94 -23.21 -9.88
N LEU A 42 -17.41 -23.80 -8.77
CA LEU A 42 -18.83 -24.02 -8.54
C LEU A 42 -19.61 -22.72 -8.24
N THR A 43 -18.96 -21.74 -7.60
CA THR A 43 -19.57 -20.43 -7.28
C THR A 43 -19.78 -19.55 -8.51
N GLY A 44 -18.84 -19.56 -9.47
CA GLY A 44 -18.92 -18.72 -10.67
C GLY A 44 -20.04 -19.13 -11.64
N VAL A 45 -20.27 -20.43 -11.79
CA VAL A 45 -21.31 -20.96 -12.70
C VAL A 45 -22.72 -20.65 -12.17
N ALA A 46 -22.94 -20.69 -10.86
CA ALA A 46 -24.25 -20.36 -10.26
C ALA A 46 -24.64 -18.89 -10.47
N VAL A 47 -23.72 -17.95 -10.22
CA VAL A 47 -23.98 -16.51 -10.37
C VAL A 47 -24.24 -16.13 -11.83
N THR A 48 -23.44 -16.66 -12.76
CA THR A 48 -23.63 -16.41 -14.21
C THR A 48 -24.94 -16.99 -14.74
N PHE A 49 -25.37 -18.16 -14.25
CA PHE A 49 -26.67 -18.75 -14.62
C PHE A 49 -27.87 -17.95 -14.07
N ILE A 50 -27.76 -17.40 -12.86
CA ILE A 50 -28.80 -16.52 -12.26
C ILE A 50 -28.94 -15.21 -13.05
N ILE A 51 -27.84 -14.59 -13.45
CA ILE A 51 -27.87 -13.37 -14.28
C ILE A 51 -28.50 -13.67 -15.65
N LEU A 52 -28.16 -14.80 -16.27
CA LEU A 52 -28.76 -15.23 -17.54
C LEU A 52 -30.27 -15.47 -17.42
N LEU A 53 -30.73 -16.10 -16.32
CA LEU A 53 -32.16 -16.27 -16.03
C LEU A 53 -32.89 -14.93 -15.87
N LEU A 54 -32.29 -13.95 -15.19
CA LEU A 54 -32.89 -12.61 -15.03
C LEU A 54 -32.98 -11.85 -16.37
N VAL A 55 -32.03 -12.04 -17.29
CA VAL A 55 -32.11 -11.44 -18.64
C VAL A 55 -33.17 -12.12 -19.51
N LEU A 56 -33.37 -13.44 -19.36
CA LEU A 56 -34.35 -14.20 -20.15
C LEU A 56 -35.79 -14.05 -19.64
N PHE A 57 -36.01 -13.84 -18.34
CA PHE A 57 -37.33 -13.80 -17.71
C PHE A 57 -37.69 -12.44 -17.07
N GLY A 58 -36.77 -11.48 -16.97
CA GLY A 58 -37.01 -10.15 -16.39
C GLY A 58 -37.76 -9.15 -17.28
N GLY A 59 -38.28 -9.60 -18.43
CA GLY A 59 -38.99 -8.76 -19.40
C GLY A 59 -40.48 -8.59 -19.12
N ASN A 60 -40.84 -7.42 -18.57
CA ASN A 60 -42.18 -6.81 -18.52
C ASN A 60 -43.26 -7.44 -17.62
N SER A 61 -43.71 -6.65 -16.63
CA SER A 61 -45.14 -6.44 -16.35
C SER A 61 -45.35 -5.21 -15.45
N ASP A 62 -45.76 -4.09 -16.04
CA ASP A 62 -46.32 -2.96 -15.29
C ASP A 62 -47.68 -3.35 -14.70
N LYS A 63 -47.82 -3.36 -13.37
CA LYS A 63 -49.15 -3.16 -12.75
C LYS A 63 -49.10 -2.67 -11.30
N SER A 64 -49.78 -1.55 -11.07
CA SER A 64 -50.17 -1.06 -9.75
C SER A 64 -51.06 -2.08 -9.00
N THR A 65 -50.85 -2.24 -7.68
CA THR A 65 -51.91 -2.66 -6.75
C THR A 65 -51.65 -2.09 -5.35
N THR A 66 -52.63 -1.31 -4.89
CA THR A 66 -52.83 -0.81 -3.52
C THR A 66 -53.26 -1.94 -2.57
N VAL A 67 -52.74 -1.96 -1.33
CA VAL A 67 -53.46 -2.37 -0.10
C VAL A 67 -52.75 -1.87 1.17
N SER A 68 -53.54 -1.42 2.16
CA SER A 68 -53.20 -1.12 3.57
C SER A 68 -54.22 -1.84 4.48
N PRO A 69 -54.31 -1.64 5.82
CA PRO A 69 -53.36 -1.14 6.84
C PRO A 69 -53.01 -2.35 7.78
N PRO A 70 -53.09 -2.40 9.15
CA PRO A 70 -53.14 -1.40 10.26
C PRO A 70 -51.72 -0.93 10.68
N SER A 71 -51.44 0.00 11.60
CA SER A 71 -52.17 0.79 12.63
C SER A 71 -52.22 0.28 14.08
N SER A 72 -51.26 0.74 14.91
CA SER A 72 -51.44 1.36 16.25
C SER A 72 -50.03 1.80 16.74
N THR A 73 -49.68 3.09 16.83
CA THR A 73 -50.12 4.16 17.75
C THR A 73 -49.46 4.08 19.13
N GLU A 74 -48.51 4.99 19.40
CA GLU A 74 -48.35 5.93 20.54
C GLU A 74 -47.17 6.86 20.16
N THR A 75 -47.35 8.10 19.71
CA THR A 75 -47.79 9.32 20.42
C THR A 75 -46.82 9.77 21.52
N SER A 76 -45.98 10.77 21.23
CA SER A 76 -45.90 12.01 22.04
C SER A 76 -44.99 13.12 21.48
N SER A 77 -45.51 14.35 21.58
CA SER A 77 -44.85 15.68 21.67
C SER A 77 -43.84 16.14 20.60
N VAL A 78 -44.27 17.15 19.86
CA VAL A 78 -43.46 18.20 19.19
C VAL A 78 -43.50 19.48 20.07
N ILE A 79 -42.86 20.58 19.63
CA ILE A 79 -42.91 21.97 20.15
C ILE A 79 -42.03 22.14 21.43
N GLU A 80 -41.04 23.05 21.54
CA GLU A 80 -41.01 24.49 21.24
C GLU A 80 -39.61 25.10 20.94
N LYS A 81 -39.59 26.17 20.12
CA LYS A 81 -38.86 27.47 20.29
C LYS A 81 -37.29 27.47 20.28
N SER A 82 -36.53 28.15 19.40
CA SER A 82 -36.56 29.46 18.70
C SER A 82 -35.94 30.66 19.47
N VAL A 83 -35.13 31.49 18.78
CA VAL A 83 -34.57 32.83 19.19
C VAL A 83 -33.43 32.78 20.26
N GLU A 84 -32.28 33.49 20.21
CA GLU A 84 -31.54 34.27 19.19
C GLU A 84 -30.13 34.69 19.72
N LYS A 85 -29.22 35.13 18.83
CA LYS A 85 -28.22 36.24 18.96
C LYS A 85 -26.94 36.21 19.86
N THR A 86 -25.87 36.70 19.21
CA THR A 86 -24.95 37.80 19.66
C THR A 86 -23.64 37.51 20.43
N SER A 87 -22.55 37.69 19.67
CA SER A 87 -21.21 38.28 19.94
C SER A 87 -20.62 38.48 21.35
N GLU A 88 -19.33 38.16 21.47
CA GLU A 88 -18.16 39.04 21.76
C GLU A 88 -16.88 38.20 21.49
N SER A 89 -15.77 38.60 20.86
CA SER A 89 -14.98 39.84 20.72
C SER A 89 -13.80 39.95 21.71
N SER A 90 -12.61 40.37 21.20
CA SER A 90 -11.30 40.56 21.87
C SER A 90 -10.59 39.28 22.37
N SER A 91 -9.26 39.13 22.39
CA SER A 91 -8.10 40.07 22.34
C SER A 91 -6.91 39.45 21.55
N THR A 92 -6.13 40.14 20.70
CA THR A 92 -4.87 40.90 21.00
C THR A 92 -3.93 40.26 22.04
N SER A 93 -2.62 40.04 21.87
CA SER A 93 -1.56 40.50 20.93
C SER A 93 -0.46 39.40 20.80
N SER A 94 0.54 39.40 19.91
CA SER A 94 1.69 40.35 19.85
C SER A 94 2.61 40.07 18.65
N SER A 95 3.29 41.11 18.16
CA SER A 95 4.30 41.08 17.08
C SER A 95 5.73 40.94 17.64
N SER A 96 6.63 40.29 16.90
CA SER A 96 8.05 40.69 16.82
C SER A 96 8.82 40.00 15.68
N THR A 97 9.07 40.72 14.59
CA THR A 97 10.31 40.64 13.80
C THR A 97 11.17 41.86 14.13
N PRO A 98 12.51 41.72 14.16
CA PRO A 98 13.37 42.22 13.07
C PRO A 98 14.55 41.25 12.80
N ALA A 99 15.47 41.40 11.84
CA ALA A 99 15.64 42.08 10.55
C ALA A 99 17.17 42.03 10.28
N SER A 100 17.61 42.04 9.00
CA SER A 100 19.02 42.24 8.57
C SER A 100 20.05 41.14 8.95
N SER A 101 21.13 40.89 8.18
CA SER A 101 21.66 41.57 6.99
C SER A 101 22.65 40.69 6.19
N SER A 102 22.73 40.91 4.86
CA SER A 102 23.94 40.96 3.99
C SER A 102 25.10 39.96 4.24
N SER A 103 25.62 39.21 3.25
CA SER A 103 26.42 39.78 2.14
C SER A 103 26.89 38.73 1.10
N THR A 104 27.00 39.17 -0.16
CA THR A 104 28.01 38.82 -1.20
C THR A 104 28.39 37.38 -1.56
N ASN A 105 28.20 37.08 -2.86
CA ASN A 105 29.14 36.48 -3.83
C ASN A 105 30.08 35.33 -3.40
N THR A 106 29.97 34.19 -4.11
CA THR A 106 30.99 33.82 -5.12
C THR A 106 30.40 32.86 -6.16
N THR A 107 30.55 33.21 -7.43
CA THR A 107 30.51 32.25 -8.54
C THR A 107 31.76 31.37 -8.49
N SER A 108 31.59 30.05 -8.47
CA SER A 108 32.59 29.10 -8.96
C SER A 108 31.90 28.01 -9.76
N SER A 109 32.01 28.12 -11.09
CA SER A 109 31.74 26.98 -11.98
C SER A 109 32.85 25.95 -11.77
N SER A 110 32.47 24.71 -11.45
CA SER A 110 33.40 23.58 -11.39
C SER A 110 32.66 22.34 -11.85
N THR A 111 32.76 22.07 -13.15
CA THR A 111 32.37 20.79 -13.75
C THR A 111 33.35 19.72 -13.29
N GLU A 112 33.05 19.08 -12.16
CA GLU A 112 33.74 17.86 -11.75
C GLU A 112 32.93 16.64 -12.19
N THR A 113 33.38 15.99 -13.26
CA THR A 113 32.93 14.66 -13.65
C THR A 113 33.49 13.64 -12.65
N SER A 114 32.83 13.52 -11.49
CA SER A 114 33.22 12.60 -10.42
C SER A 114 32.84 11.16 -10.75
N SER A 115 33.74 10.45 -11.44
CA SER A 115 33.69 8.99 -11.53
C SER A 115 34.03 8.40 -10.15
N THR A 116 33.02 8.02 -9.39
CA THR A 116 33.17 7.52 -8.01
C THR A 116 32.86 6.03 -7.91
N SER A 117 33.88 5.24 -7.56
CA SER A 117 33.74 3.82 -7.19
C SER A 117 33.06 3.69 -5.81
N PRO A 118 32.23 2.66 -5.55
CA PRO A 118 31.16 2.76 -4.56
C PRO A 118 31.64 2.51 -3.13
N SER A 119 31.66 3.56 -2.29
CA SER A 119 31.79 3.40 -0.83
C SER A 119 31.12 4.52 -0.02
N GLN A 120 29.85 4.78 -0.32
CA GLN A 120 28.85 5.28 0.63
C GLN A 120 27.47 4.93 0.05
N SER A 121 26.50 4.58 0.89
CA SER A 121 25.13 4.32 0.43
C SER A 121 24.42 5.63 0.09
N ALA A 122 24.81 6.23 -1.03
CA ALA A 122 24.19 7.43 -1.57
C ALA A 122 22.72 7.16 -1.92
N VAL A 123 21.88 8.15 -1.68
CA VAL A 123 20.48 8.08 -2.10
C VAL A 123 20.43 8.24 -3.62
N ILE A 124 19.77 7.29 -4.28
CA ILE A 124 19.59 7.26 -5.73
C ILE A 124 18.41 8.18 -6.08
N THR A 125 18.65 9.14 -6.97
CA THR A 125 17.64 10.12 -7.42
C THR A 125 17.62 10.19 -8.94
N THR A 126 16.60 10.85 -9.50
CA THR A 126 16.47 11.08 -10.95
C THR A 126 17.59 11.94 -11.54
N GLU A 127 18.28 12.72 -10.70
CA GLU A 127 19.34 13.66 -11.09
C GLU A 127 20.72 12.99 -11.07
N ASN A 128 20.90 11.95 -10.24
CA ASN A 128 22.20 11.28 -10.06
C ASN A 128 22.28 9.88 -10.70
N ASN A 129 21.16 9.32 -11.17
CA ASN A 129 21.13 7.97 -11.76
C ASN A 129 20.19 7.89 -12.97
N GLU A 130 20.79 7.83 -14.16
CA GLU A 130 20.09 7.67 -15.43
C GLU A 130 19.29 6.36 -15.55
N GLU A 131 19.77 5.26 -14.94
CA GLU A 131 19.05 3.98 -14.94
C GLU A 131 17.79 4.05 -14.07
N PHE A 132 17.82 4.81 -12.96
CA PHE A 132 16.63 5.06 -12.14
C PHE A 132 15.66 5.99 -12.86
N LYS A 133 16.14 7.06 -13.50
CA LYS A 133 15.31 7.94 -14.32
C LYS A 133 14.62 7.19 -15.47
N ALA A 134 15.32 6.25 -16.12
CA ALA A 134 14.73 5.38 -17.14
C ALA A 134 13.75 4.35 -16.55
N LEU A 135 14.05 3.78 -15.38
CA LEU A 135 13.14 2.88 -14.65
C LEU A 135 11.79 3.56 -14.39
N LEU A 136 11.80 4.81 -13.91
CA LEU A 136 10.61 5.62 -13.60
C LEU A 136 9.76 6.00 -14.84
N GLN A 137 10.11 5.49 -16.04
CA GLN A 137 9.43 5.76 -17.31
C GLN A 137 9.14 4.45 -18.08
N THR A 138 9.23 3.28 -17.44
CA THR A 138 9.05 1.99 -18.13
C THR A 138 8.28 0.96 -17.32
N ASP A 139 7.43 0.22 -18.04
CA ASP A 139 6.71 -0.96 -17.57
C ASP A 139 7.42 -2.27 -17.98
N ASP A 140 8.63 -2.19 -18.56
CA ASP A 140 9.37 -3.38 -18.98
C ASP A 140 9.91 -4.17 -17.78
N SER A 141 9.28 -5.31 -17.50
CA SER A 141 9.66 -6.25 -16.45
C SER A 141 11.13 -6.67 -16.49
N SER A 142 11.79 -6.69 -17.66
CA SER A 142 13.22 -7.05 -17.75
C SER A 142 14.12 -5.94 -17.20
N THR A 143 13.83 -4.68 -17.57
CA THR A 143 14.51 -3.47 -17.08
C THR A 143 14.28 -3.29 -15.59
N ILE A 144 13.03 -3.48 -15.13
CA ILE A 144 12.68 -3.47 -13.69
C ILE A 144 13.46 -4.55 -12.94
N THR A 145 13.49 -5.79 -13.43
CA THR A 145 14.25 -6.89 -12.80
C THR A 145 15.73 -6.56 -12.67
N ASN A 146 16.36 -6.09 -13.76
CA ASN A 146 17.78 -5.76 -13.79
C ASN A 146 18.14 -4.63 -12.81
N PHE A 147 17.34 -3.55 -12.80
CA PHE A 147 17.54 -2.45 -11.86
C PHE A 147 17.39 -2.91 -10.41
N ILE A 148 16.30 -3.62 -10.09
CA ILE A 148 16.02 -4.07 -8.72
C ILE A 148 17.06 -5.08 -8.25
N GLN A 149 17.60 -5.94 -9.12
CA GLN A 149 18.70 -6.82 -8.77
C GLN A 149 20.01 -6.05 -8.49
N LYS A 150 20.31 -5.01 -9.27
CA LYS A 150 21.53 -4.20 -9.15
C LYS A 150 21.53 -3.26 -7.94
N TYR A 151 20.39 -2.66 -7.61
CA TYR A 151 20.25 -1.63 -6.58
C TYR A 151 19.50 -2.12 -5.32
N LYS A 152 19.26 -3.42 -5.17
CA LYS A 152 18.61 -4.01 -3.98
C LYS A 152 19.26 -3.55 -2.68
N GLY A 153 18.44 -3.11 -1.72
CA GLY A 153 18.90 -2.61 -0.43
C GLY A 153 19.47 -1.18 -0.45
N GLN A 154 19.64 -0.56 -1.62
CA GLN A 154 19.96 0.87 -1.72
C GLN A 154 18.70 1.72 -1.54
N VAL A 155 18.88 3.00 -1.22
CA VAL A 155 17.79 3.95 -0.99
C VAL A 155 17.53 4.72 -2.28
N ILE A 156 16.27 4.81 -2.68
CA ILE A 156 15.78 5.71 -3.73
C ILE A 156 14.99 6.85 -3.12
N GLU A 157 15.03 8.00 -3.79
CA GLU A 157 14.23 9.20 -3.46
C GLU A 157 13.58 9.72 -4.74
N PHE A 158 12.24 9.85 -4.72
CA PHE A 158 11.44 10.20 -5.89
C PHE A 158 10.07 10.77 -5.48
N ASP A 159 9.44 11.46 -6.44
CA ASP A 159 8.08 11.97 -6.32
C ASP A 159 7.06 10.97 -6.89
N GLY A 160 5.95 10.79 -6.17
CA GLY A 160 4.87 9.88 -6.56
C GLY A 160 3.51 10.31 -6.01
N HIS A 161 2.53 9.41 -6.15
CA HIS A 161 1.23 9.56 -5.52
C HIS A 161 0.69 8.21 -5.03
N ILE A 162 -0.16 8.27 -4.01
CA ILE A 162 -0.79 7.06 -3.45
C ILE A 162 -1.91 6.59 -4.38
N ALA A 163 -1.60 5.59 -5.20
CA ALA A 163 -2.52 5.05 -6.20
C ALA A 163 -3.62 4.17 -5.58
N ASP A 164 -3.36 3.49 -4.46
CA ASP A 164 -4.36 2.72 -3.72
C ASP A 164 -3.95 2.47 -2.26
N ILE A 165 -4.93 2.29 -1.37
CA ILE A 165 -4.73 1.94 0.05
C ILE A 165 -5.68 0.80 0.40
N ALA A 166 -5.12 -0.36 0.74
CA ALA A 166 -5.89 -1.54 1.15
C ALA A 166 -5.50 -1.98 2.57
N HIS A 167 -6.41 -2.60 3.30
CA HIS A 167 -6.07 -3.23 4.59
C HIS A 167 -5.11 -4.40 4.37
N TYR A 168 -4.05 -4.47 5.18
CA TYR A 168 -3.16 -5.63 5.19
C TYR A 168 -3.91 -6.81 5.82
N LYS A 169 -4.34 -7.76 4.99
CA LYS A 169 -5.15 -8.92 5.40
C LYS A 169 -6.41 -8.46 6.17
N ASN A 170 -6.55 -8.83 7.44
CA ASN A 170 -7.66 -8.49 8.32
C ASN A 170 -7.29 -7.46 9.41
N TYR A 171 -6.14 -6.79 9.31
CA TYR A 171 -5.70 -5.80 10.29
C TYR A 171 -6.36 -4.44 10.03
N LYS A 172 -6.99 -3.85 11.07
CA LYS A 172 -7.67 -2.54 10.96
C LYS A 172 -6.72 -1.34 10.82
N THR A 173 -5.48 -1.45 11.31
CA THR A 173 -4.53 -0.33 11.43
C THR A 173 -3.25 -0.53 10.60
N LYS A 174 -3.21 -1.58 9.79
CA LYS A 174 -2.08 -1.91 8.91
C LYS A 174 -2.57 -1.95 7.48
N PHE A 175 -1.75 -1.41 6.59
CA PHE A 175 -2.13 -1.16 5.22
C PHE A 175 -1.06 -1.67 4.25
N ASP A 176 -1.54 -1.98 3.05
CA ASP A 176 -0.77 -2.10 1.84
C ASP A 176 -1.07 -0.83 1.02
N MET A 177 -0.03 -0.10 0.61
CA MET A 177 -0.18 1.11 -0.21
C MET A 177 0.51 0.91 -1.55
N LEU A 178 -0.25 1.11 -2.62
CA LEU A 178 0.23 1.15 -3.99
C LEU A 178 0.63 2.60 -4.31
N ILE A 179 1.80 2.77 -4.93
CA ILE A 179 2.35 4.07 -5.31
C ILE A 179 2.68 4.03 -6.79
N TYR A 180 2.24 5.07 -7.51
CA TYR A 180 2.67 5.34 -8.87
C TYR A 180 3.59 6.56 -8.90
N VAL A 181 4.40 6.66 -9.96
CA VAL A 181 5.41 7.70 -10.16
C VAL A 181 4.75 9.03 -10.57
N GLY A 182 5.31 10.15 -10.11
CA GLY A 182 4.84 11.48 -10.47
C GLY A 182 3.49 11.85 -9.84
N ASN A 183 2.96 13.00 -10.25
CA ASN A 183 1.73 13.56 -9.69
C ASN A 183 0.48 12.76 -10.12
N TYR A 184 -0.52 12.72 -9.26
CA TYR A 184 -1.84 12.18 -9.58
C TYR A 184 -2.56 13.04 -10.62
N LEU A 185 -2.93 12.44 -11.76
CA LEU A 185 -3.65 13.11 -12.86
C LEU A 185 -5.16 12.79 -12.90
N GLY A 186 -5.62 11.89 -12.04
CA GLY A 186 -7.01 11.42 -11.97
C GLY A 186 -7.12 9.90 -12.05
N ALA A 187 -8.29 9.36 -11.68
CA ALA A 187 -8.47 7.91 -11.47
C ALA A 187 -8.34 7.05 -12.73
N GLU A 188 -8.52 7.64 -13.91
CA GLU A 188 -8.43 6.96 -15.22
C GLU A 188 -7.02 7.02 -15.84
N GLN A 189 -6.06 7.69 -15.19
CA GLN A 189 -4.73 7.95 -15.72
C GLN A 189 -3.67 7.30 -14.82
N ALA A 190 -3.26 6.08 -15.17
CA ALA A 190 -2.05 5.47 -14.62
C ALA A 190 -0.84 5.96 -15.44
N PRO A 191 0.16 6.62 -14.81
CA PRO A 191 1.42 6.92 -15.49
C PRO A 191 2.22 5.63 -15.69
N SER A 192 3.01 5.56 -16.76
CA SER A 192 3.96 4.47 -16.99
C SER A 192 5.09 4.50 -15.96
N GLY A 193 5.56 3.34 -15.54
CA GLY A 193 6.57 3.15 -14.50
C GLY A 193 6.20 2.02 -13.54
N PRO A 194 7.13 1.60 -12.66
CA PRO A 194 6.93 0.41 -11.85
C PRO A 194 5.83 0.62 -10.80
N ASN A 195 4.98 -0.38 -10.59
CA ASN A 195 4.02 -0.38 -9.50
C ASN A 195 4.75 -0.57 -8.16
N PHE A 196 5.07 0.54 -7.48
CA PHE A 196 5.72 0.51 -6.18
C PHE A 196 4.72 0.16 -5.07
N LYS A 197 5.16 -0.63 -4.08
CA LYS A 197 4.27 -1.05 -3.00
C LYS A 197 4.95 -1.06 -1.63
N PHE A 198 4.34 -0.36 -0.68
CA PHE A 198 4.57 -0.56 0.75
C PHE A 198 3.60 -1.64 1.26
N VAL A 199 4.09 -2.54 2.12
CA VAL A 199 3.31 -3.69 2.64
C VAL A 199 3.34 -3.69 4.16
N ASN A 200 2.20 -3.98 4.81
CA ASN A 200 2.10 -4.14 6.26
C ASN A 200 2.61 -2.89 7.05
N ILE A 201 2.35 -1.68 6.53
CA ILE A 201 2.72 -0.43 7.19
C ILE A 201 1.59 0.05 8.11
N THR A 202 1.94 0.65 9.25
CA THR A 202 1.03 1.51 10.01
C THR A 202 1.28 2.95 9.57
N THR A 203 0.24 3.80 9.49
CA THR A 203 0.40 5.21 9.10
C THR A 203 0.66 6.12 10.32
N VAL A 204 0.00 5.84 11.44
CA VAL A 204 0.06 6.70 12.65
C VAL A 204 1.32 6.45 13.50
N SER A 205 1.84 5.23 13.54
CA SER A 205 2.93 4.83 14.47
C SER A 205 4.27 4.54 13.78
N ASN A 206 4.35 4.70 12.46
CA ASN A 206 5.58 4.49 11.71
C ASN A 206 6.25 5.84 11.45
N ALA A 207 7.48 6.00 11.94
CA ALA A 207 8.24 7.24 11.86
C ALA A 207 8.41 7.76 10.42
N ALA A 208 8.36 6.89 9.41
CA ALA A 208 8.42 7.29 8.01
C ALA A 208 7.27 8.22 7.59
N PHE A 209 6.14 8.23 8.30
CA PHE A 209 4.97 9.07 8.00
C PHE A 209 4.80 10.24 8.97
N ASN A 210 5.81 10.54 9.81
CA ASN A 210 5.73 11.65 10.78
C ASN A 210 5.39 13.00 10.14
N SER A 211 5.84 13.23 8.90
CA SER A 211 5.61 14.47 8.14
C SER A 211 4.15 14.73 7.76
N PHE A 212 3.25 13.76 7.96
CA PHE A 212 1.79 13.97 7.85
C PHE A 212 1.17 14.53 9.14
N ASN A 213 1.92 14.68 10.24
CA ASN A 213 1.45 15.25 11.51
C ASN A 213 0.17 14.61 12.09
N GLY A 214 -0.11 13.35 11.73
CA GLY A 214 -1.33 12.63 12.12
C GLY A 214 -2.54 12.82 11.19
N GLU A 215 -2.39 13.54 10.08
CA GLU A 215 -3.39 13.64 9.02
C GLU A 215 -3.61 12.30 8.30
N ASN A 216 -4.79 12.14 7.69
CA ASN A 216 -5.14 10.91 6.99
C ASN A 216 -4.54 10.91 5.58
N ILE A 217 -3.75 9.87 5.29
CA ILE A 217 -3.24 9.60 3.93
C ILE A 217 -4.40 9.06 3.08
N SER A 218 -4.61 9.67 1.91
CA SER A 218 -5.70 9.33 1.00
C SER A 218 -5.21 8.91 -0.39
N LYS A 219 -6.04 8.16 -1.12
CA LYS A 219 -5.81 7.82 -2.54
C LYS A 219 -5.81 9.11 -3.37
N GLY A 220 -4.85 9.23 -4.29
CA GLY A 220 -4.60 10.42 -5.11
C GLY A 220 -3.74 11.49 -4.43
N GLN A 221 -3.33 11.31 -3.16
CA GLN A 221 -2.41 12.24 -2.51
C GLN A 221 -1.02 12.18 -3.15
N ASN A 222 -0.51 13.33 -3.59
CA ASN A 222 0.88 13.49 -4.03
C ASN A 222 1.81 13.42 -2.82
N VAL A 223 2.93 12.71 -2.97
CA VAL A 223 3.89 12.44 -1.91
C VAL A 223 5.32 12.47 -2.43
N HIS A 224 6.24 12.90 -1.58
CA HIS A 224 7.67 12.72 -1.76
C HIS A 224 8.10 11.50 -0.96
N ILE A 225 8.90 10.61 -1.55
CA ILE A 225 9.22 9.29 -0.98
C ILE A 225 10.73 9.10 -0.97
N LYS A 226 11.26 8.77 0.21
CA LYS A 226 12.59 8.17 0.40
C LYS A 226 12.41 6.76 0.96
N ALA A 227 12.87 5.74 0.23
CA ALA A 227 12.61 4.35 0.57
C ALA A 227 13.74 3.41 0.13
N GLN A 228 13.93 2.31 0.87
CA GLN A 228 14.86 1.25 0.50
C GLN A 228 14.23 0.28 -0.50
N ILE A 229 14.99 -0.08 -1.55
CA ILE A 229 14.60 -1.08 -2.56
C ILE A 229 14.56 -2.48 -1.95
N GLY A 230 13.40 -3.14 -2.03
CA GLY A 230 13.19 -4.51 -1.59
C GLY A 230 13.32 -5.55 -2.71
N ASN A 231 12.22 -6.22 -3.05
CA ASN A 231 12.17 -7.25 -4.10
C ASN A 231 11.19 -6.82 -5.20
N TYR A 232 11.37 -7.34 -6.41
CA TYR A 232 10.37 -7.28 -7.48
C TYR A 232 9.66 -8.63 -7.60
N ASN A 233 8.34 -8.62 -7.76
CA ASN A 233 7.54 -9.80 -8.09
C ASN A 233 6.94 -9.63 -9.48
N SER A 234 7.59 -10.21 -10.49
CA SER A 234 7.16 -10.18 -11.90
C SER A 234 5.83 -10.89 -12.19
N THR A 235 5.30 -11.70 -11.28
CA THR A 235 3.97 -12.33 -11.46
C THR A 235 2.84 -11.37 -11.07
N GLN A 236 3.10 -10.44 -10.15
CA GLN A 236 2.15 -9.41 -9.73
C GLN A 236 2.48 -8.04 -10.32
N ASP A 237 3.62 -7.93 -11.00
CA ASP A 237 4.27 -6.70 -11.43
C ASP A 237 4.42 -5.66 -10.31
N LEU A 238 4.91 -6.09 -9.13
CA LEU A 238 5.05 -5.23 -7.93
C LEU A 238 6.49 -5.08 -7.48
N VAL A 239 6.96 -3.84 -7.33
CA VAL A 239 8.23 -3.51 -6.66
C VAL A 239 7.97 -3.17 -5.20
N TYR A 240 8.44 -4.03 -4.29
CA TYR A 240 8.31 -3.79 -2.86
C TYR A 240 9.38 -2.82 -2.35
N LEU A 241 8.94 -1.81 -1.61
CA LEU A 241 9.79 -0.81 -0.97
C LEU A 241 9.60 -0.82 0.56
N SER A 242 10.64 -0.45 1.29
CA SER A 242 10.58 -0.16 2.73
C SER A 242 10.67 1.36 2.94
N PRO A 243 9.61 2.05 3.38
CA PRO A 243 9.63 3.50 3.52
C PRO A 243 10.58 3.93 4.65
N ILE A 244 11.37 4.98 4.39
CA ILE A 244 12.25 5.65 5.36
C ILE A 244 11.64 7.00 5.72
N GLU A 245 11.17 7.73 4.71
CA GLU A 245 10.46 9.00 4.84
C GLU A 245 9.41 9.11 3.72
N VAL A 246 8.21 9.56 4.06
CA VAL A 246 7.14 9.89 3.14
C VAL A 246 6.48 11.17 3.64
N SER A 247 6.44 12.18 2.79
CA SER A 247 5.87 13.50 3.11
C SER A 247 4.85 13.94 2.06
N PRO A 248 3.84 14.74 2.43
CA PRO A 248 2.93 15.35 1.47
C PRO A 248 3.67 16.36 0.56
N ARG A 249 3.16 16.56 -0.66
CA ARG A 249 3.61 17.56 -1.64
C ARG A 249 2.47 18.47 -2.06
#